data_AF-A0A2R4WJV7-F1
#
_entry.id   AF-A0A2R4WJV7-F1
#
_cell.length_a   1.000
_cell.length_b   1.000
_cell.length_c   1.000
_cell.angle_alpha   90.00
_cell.angle_beta   90.00
_cell.angle_gamma   90.00
#
_symmetry.space_group_name_H-M   'P 1'
#
loop_
_entity.id
_entity.type
_entity.pdbx_description
1 polymer ?
#
loop_
_entity_poly.entity_id
_entity_poly.type
_entity_poly.pdbx_seq_one_letter_code
_entity_poly.pdbx_strand_id
1 'polypeptide(L)'
;MRFVVRMSHDLGNAIAVEARRDGITAGAWARRQLLDRIGLTSPLDAKSHNVLPMPSEDVKAISAAVRELASVNAAISLSDAPAAKAGLDRARALLIPVLMKQPRR
;
A
#
# COMPACT_ATOMS: atom_id res chain seq x y z
N MET A 1 25.00 -10.84 12.75
CA MET A 1 25.43 -9.85 13.77
C MET A 1 24.19 -9.22 14.39
N ARG A 2 24.16 -8.98 15.71
CA ARG A 2 23.02 -8.39 16.42
C ARG A 2 23.41 -7.01 16.96
N PHE A 3 22.63 -5.98 16.64
CA PHE A 3 22.81 -4.62 17.12
C PHE A 3 21.73 -4.31 18.18
N VAL A 4 22.14 -3.94 19.39
CA VAL A 4 21.24 -3.65 20.52
C VAL A 4 21.61 -2.30 21.10
N VAL A 5 20.62 -1.42 21.25
CA VAL A 5 20.79 -0.06 21.77
C VAL A 5 19.76 0.18 22.86
N ARG A 6 20.16 0.91 23.92
CA ARG A 6 19.22 1.42 24.93
C ARG A 6 18.58 2.71 24.39
N MET A 7 17.27 2.80 24.51
CA MET A 7 16.50 3.94 24.00
C MET A 7 15.70 4.53 25.15
N SER A 8 15.48 5.85 25.13
CA SER A 8 14.50 6.46 26.02
C SER A 8 13.09 5.98 25.65
N HIS A 9 12.17 6.08 26.62
CA HIS A 9 10.79 5.68 26.40
C HIS A 9 10.13 6.44 25.24
N ASP A 10 10.33 7.76 25.18
CA ASP A 10 9.78 8.63 24.14
C ASP A 10 10.28 8.26 22.75
N LEU A 11 11.58 7.97 22.63
CA LEU A 11 12.17 7.55 21.37
C LEU A 11 11.62 6.19 20.93
N GLY A 12 11.46 5.25 21.85
CA GLY A 12 10.84 3.95 21.57
C GLY A 12 9.41 4.09 21.04
N ASN A 13 8.61 4.97 21.64
CA ASN A 13 7.24 5.24 21.22
C ASN A 13 7.19 5.89 19.83
N ALA A 14 8.03 6.90 19.57
CA ALA A 14 8.09 7.57 18.28
C ALA A 14 8.42 6.57 17.14
N ILE A 15 9.39 5.68 17.38
CA ILE A 15 9.76 4.63 16.41
C ILE A 15 8.59 3.66 16.19
N ALA A 16 7.89 3.25 17.25
CA ALA A 16 6.77 2.34 17.14
C ALA A 16 5.61 2.94 16.31
N VAL A 17 5.34 4.24 16.47
CA VAL A 17 4.32 4.96 15.71
C VAL A 17 4.67 4.99 14.22
N GLU A 18 5.89 5.41 13.88
CA GLU A 18 6.32 5.48 12.48
C GLU A 18 6.39 4.09 11.84
N ALA A 19 6.90 3.10 12.55
CA ALA A 19 6.94 1.72 12.08
C ALA A 19 5.54 1.16 11.80
N ARG A 20 4.57 1.47 12.67
CA ARG A 20 3.16 1.08 12.47
C ARG A 20 2.55 1.77 11.25
N ARG A 21 2.83 3.07 11.05
CA ARG A 21 2.38 3.82 9.87
C ARG A 21 2.89 3.18 8.58
N ASP A 22 4.13 2.71 8.61
CA ASP A 22 4.79 2.09 7.47
C ASP A 22 4.49 0.58 7.36
N GLY A 23 3.71 0.00 8.28
CA GLY A 23 3.32 -1.41 8.27
C GLY A 23 4.47 -2.39 8.56
N ILE A 24 5.54 -1.93 9.23
CA ILE A 24 6.74 -2.72 9.52
C ILE A 24 7.05 -2.76 11.02
N THR A 25 7.99 -3.63 11.42
CA THR A 25 8.42 -3.70 12.83
C THR A 25 9.33 -2.53 13.19
N ALA A 26 9.33 -2.12 14.46
CA ALA A 26 10.20 -1.05 14.97
C ALA A 26 11.69 -1.26 14.63
N GLY A 27 12.17 -2.51 14.74
CA GLY A 27 13.54 -2.86 14.38
C GLY A 27 13.82 -2.76 12.88
N ALA A 28 12.85 -3.13 12.03
CA ALA A 28 12.98 -2.97 10.57
C ALA A 28 12.99 -1.49 10.17
N TRP A 29 12.11 -0.69 10.78
CA TRP A 29 12.07 0.75 10.58
C TRP A 29 13.40 1.42 10.98
N ALA A 30 13.90 1.15 12.20
CA ALA A 30 15.15 1.73 12.68
C ALA A 30 16.35 1.33 11.80
N ARG A 31 16.41 0.07 11.37
CA ARG A 31 17.44 -0.42 10.45
C ARG A 31 17.40 0.31 9.11
N ARG A 32 16.22 0.53 8.54
CA ARG A 32 16.04 1.30 7.29
C ARG A 32 16.59 2.72 7.44
N GLN A 33 16.21 3.43 8.50
CA GLN A 33 16.70 4.79 8.73
C GLN A 33 18.23 4.85 8.87
N LEU A 34 18.85 3.87 9.54
CA LEU A 34 20.30 3.79 9.67
C LEU A 34 20.99 3.55 8.32
N LEU A 35 20.44 2.65 7.49
CA LEU A 35 20.96 2.31 6.17
C LEU A 35 20.86 3.49 5.20
N ASP A 36 19.69 4.14 5.16
CA ASP A 36 19.46 5.33 4.33
C ASP A 36 20.46 6.45 4.71
N ARG A 37 20.76 6.62 6.00
CA ARG A 37 21.69 7.65 6.48
C ARG A 37 23.14 7.44 6.02
N ILE A 38 23.55 6.18 5.84
CA ILE A 38 24.92 5.80 5.44
C ILE A 38 25.00 5.40 3.96
N GLY A 39 23.92 5.56 3.19
CA GLY A 39 23.88 5.25 1.77
C GLY A 39 24.00 3.76 1.45
N LEU A 40 23.55 2.88 2.35
CA LEU A 40 23.55 1.44 2.14
C LEU A 40 22.13 0.91 1.93
N THR A 41 22.00 -0.22 1.26
CA THR A 41 20.71 -0.91 1.06
C THR A 41 20.78 -2.28 1.72
N SER A 42 19.77 -2.65 2.51
CA SER A 42 19.70 -4.00 3.07
C SER A 42 19.06 -4.98 2.07
N PRO A 43 19.72 -6.11 1.77
CA PRO A 43 19.10 -7.20 1.02
C PRO A 43 17.88 -7.80 1.74
N LEU A 44 17.79 -7.66 3.06
CA LEU A 44 16.65 -8.13 3.87
C LEU A 44 15.46 -7.18 3.75
N ASP A 45 15.69 -5.86 3.68
CA ASP A 45 14.62 -4.89 3.40
C ASP A 45 14.11 -5.02 1.96
N ALA A 46 15.01 -5.25 1.00
CA ALA A 46 14.64 -5.53 -0.39
C ALA A 46 13.71 -6.74 -0.54
N LYS A 47 13.78 -7.72 0.38
CA LYS A 47 12.87 -8.88 0.42
C LYS A 47 11.58 -8.63 1.21
N SER A 48 11.60 -7.78 2.24
CA SER A 48 10.40 -7.47 3.02
C SER A 48 9.51 -6.39 2.39
N HIS A 49 10.07 -5.54 1.53
CA HIS A 49 9.33 -4.57 0.73
C HIS A 49 8.79 -5.22 -0.54
N ASN A 50 7.78 -6.08 -0.40
CA ASN A 50 6.91 -6.37 -1.54
C ASN A 50 5.77 -5.33 -1.63
N VAL A 51 6.13 -4.06 -1.49
CA VAL A 51 5.44 -2.99 -2.21
C VAL A 51 6.38 -2.65 -3.35
N LEU A 52 6.42 -3.52 -4.37
CA LEU A 52 6.93 -3.11 -5.66
C LEU A 52 6.18 -1.82 -6.03
N PRO A 53 6.86 -0.73 -6.40
CA PRO A 53 6.18 0.47 -6.84
C PRO A 53 5.26 0.06 -7.99
N MET A 54 3.95 0.19 -7.74
CA MET A 54 2.94 -0.15 -8.73
C MET A 54 3.18 0.75 -9.95
N PRO A 55 3.17 0.21 -11.19
CA PRO A 55 3.28 1.02 -12.38
C PRO A 55 2.28 2.18 -12.35
N SER A 56 2.70 3.36 -12.77
CA SER A 56 1.86 4.58 -12.70
C SER A 56 0.52 4.41 -13.43
N GLU A 57 0.49 3.60 -14.49
CA GLU A 57 -0.74 3.24 -15.20
C GLU A 57 -1.70 2.40 -14.36
N ASP A 58 -1.20 1.45 -13.56
CA ASP A 58 -2.02 0.63 -12.69
C ASP A 58 -2.59 1.46 -11.51
N VAL A 59 -1.80 2.42 -10.99
CA VAL A 59 -2.28 3.38 -9.96
C VAL A 59 -3.42 4.25 -10.50
N LYS A 60 -3.31 4.72 -11.75
CA LYS A 60 -4.38 5.48 -12.42
C LYS A 60 -5.64 4.63 -12.61
N ALA A 61 -5.48 3.39 -13.07
CA ALA A 61 -6.59 2.47 -13.29
C ALA A 61 -7.34 2.15 -11.98
N ILE A 62 -6.61 1.90 -10.89
CA ILE A 62 -7.21 1.68 -9.56
C ILE A 62 -7.92 2.95 -9.07
N SER A 63 -7.29 4.11 -9.19
CA SER A 63 -7.89 5.38 -8.79
C SER A 63 -9.19 5.68 -9.55
N ALA A 64 -9.22 5.39 -10.86
CA ALA A 64 -10.42 5.51 -11.66
C ALA A 64 -11.51 4.52 -11.24
N ALA A 65 -11.13 3.26 -10.96
CA ALA A 65 -12.09 2.25 -10.49
C ALA A 65 -12.71 2.61 -9.13
N VAL A 66 -11.93 3.17 -8.21
CA VAL A 66 -12.43 3.64 -6.91
C VAL A 66 -13.47 4.75 -7.09
N ARG A 67 -13.27 5.66 -8.05
CA ARG A 67 -14.26 6.70 -8.36
C ARG A 67 -15.56 6.11 -8.91
N GLU A 68 -15.47 5.13 -9.81
CA GLU A 68 -16.65 4.42 -10.31
C GLU A 68 -17.42 3.72 -9.19
N LEU A 69 -16.71 3.08 -8.24
CA LEU A 69 -17.34 2.46 -7.07
C LEU A 69 -18.02 3.48 -6.15
N ALA A 70 -17.47 4.69 -6.02
CA ALA A 70 -18.15 5.77 -5.30
C ALA A 70 -19.46 6.18 -5.99
N SER A 71 -19.46 6.26 -7.33
CA SER A 71 -20.67 6.50 -8.12
C SER A 71 -21.70 5.37 -8.01
N VAL A 72 -21.25 4.11 -7.91
CA VAL A 72 -22.14 2.97 -7.63
C VAL A 72 -22.83 3.13 -6.27
N ASN A 73 -22.08 3.52 -5.23
CA ASN A 73 -22.65 3.71 -3.89
C ASN A 73 -23.69 4.84 -3.87
N ALA A 74 -23.46 5.91 -4.64
CA ALA A 74 -24.44 6.98 -4.82
C ALA A 74 -25.70 6.49 -5.55
N ALA A 75 -25.54 5.70 -6.63
CA ALA A 75 -26.66 5.13 -7.36
C ALA A 75 -27.50 4.15 -6.51
N ILE A 76 -26.85 3.31 -5.69
CA ILE A 76 -27.52 2.44 -4.72
C ILE A 76 -28.32 3.25 -3.71
N SER A 77 -27.73 4.33 -3.18
CA SER A 77 -28.40 5.22 -2.23
C SER A 77 -29.65 5.89 -2.82
N LEU A 78 -29.65 6.10 -4.15
CA LEU A 78 -30.79 6.64 -4.91
C LEU A 78 -31.72 5.55 -5.46
N SER A 79 -31.51 4.27 -5.12
CA SER A 79 -32.25 3.11 -5.64
C SER A 79 -32.24 2.98 -7.18
N ASP A 80 -31.21 3.52 -7.86
CA ASP A 80 -31.01 3.40 -9.30
C ASP A 80 -30.15 2.17 -9.62
N ALA A 81 -30.81 1.02 -9.70
CA ALA A 81 -30.17 -0.26 -9.99
C ALA A 81 -29.48 -0.32 -11.37
N PRO A 82 -30.06 0.22 -12.46
CA PRO A 82 -29.37 0.30 -13.76
C PRO A 82 -28.05 1.09 -13.69
N ALA A 83 -28.05 2.26 -13.06
CA ALA A 83 -26.84 3.08 -12.92
C ALA A 83 -25.79 2.39 -12.03
N ALA A 84 -26.22 1.75 -10.94
CA ALA A 84 -25.33 0.97 -10.07
C ALA A 84 -24.66 -0.19 -10.82
N LYS A 85 -25.42 -0.92 -11.65
CA LYS A 85 -24.87 -2.01 -12.46
C LYS A 85 -23.87 -1.49 -13.49
N ALA A 86 -24.19 -0.41 -14.19
CA ALA A 86 -23.29 0.19 -15.18
C ALA A 86 -21.96 0.67 -14.55
N GLY A 87 -22.02 1.30 -13.37
CA GLY A 87 -20.83 1.71 -12.64
C GLY A 87 -19.97 0.52 -12.18
N LEU A 88 -20.60 -0.58 -11.77
CA LEU A 88 -19.91 -1.80 -11.38
C LEU A 88 -19.19 -2.45 -12.57
N ASP A 89 -19.82 -2.46 -13.75
CA ASP A 89 -19.23 -3.00 -14.97
C ASP A 89 -18.02 -2.17 -15.42
N ARG A 90 -18.09 -0.83 -15.31
CA ARG A 90 -16.94 0.07 -15.57
C ARG A 90 -15.79 -0.15 -14.57
N ALA A 91 -16.10 -0.27 -13.28
CA ALA A 91 -15.08 -0.58 -12.26
C ALA A 91 -14.40 -1.94 -12.53
N ARG A 92 -15.17 -2.96 -12.92
CA ARG A 92 -14.63 -4.28 -13.30
C ARG A 92 -13.72 -4.21 -14.52
N ALA A 93 -14.11 -3.46 -15.56
CA ALA A 93 -13.30 -3.29 -16.75
C ALA A 93 -11.93 -2.66 -16.46
N LEU A 94 -11.84 -1.80 -15.43
CA LEU A 94 -10.60 -1.18 -14.98
C LEU A 94 -9.76 -2.12 -14.09
N LEU A 95 -10.40 -2.87 -13.18
CA LEU A 95 -9.70 -3.68 -12.18
C LEU A 95 -9.23 -5.04 -12.68
N ILE A 96 -10.05 -5.74 -13.49
CA ILE A 96 -9.73 -7.11 -13.94
C ILE A 96 -8.37 -7.16 -14.66
N PRO A 97 -8.05 -6.26 -15.61
CA PRO A 97 -6.75 -6.29 -16.28
C PRO A 97 -5.58 -6.07 -15.32
N VAL A 98 -5.72 -5.18 -14.34
CA VAL A 98 -4.67 -4.91 -13.33
C VAL A 98 -4.41 -6.14 -12.47
N LEU A 99 -5.47 -6.83 -12.05
CA LEU A 99 -5.38 -8.01 -11.20
C LEU A 99 -4.86 -9.25 -11.96
N MET A 100 -5.19 -9.38 -13.25
CA MET A 100 -4.73 -10.51 -14.09
C MET A 100 -3.28 -10.39 -14.56
N LYS A 101 -2.70 -9.17 -14.53
CA LYS A 101 -1.27 -8.94 -14.83
C LYS A 101 -0.33 -9.41 -13.71
N GLN A 102 -0.83 -9.67 -12.51
CA GLN A 102 0.02 -10.16 -11.44
C GLN A 102 0.45 -11.61 -11.75
N PRO A 103 1.77 -11.91 -11.81
CA PRO A 103 2.22 -13.28 -12.00
C PRO A 103 1.67 -14.13 -10.84
N ARG A 104 1.01 -15.26 -11.19
CA ARG A 104 0.66 -16.30 -10.23
C ARG A 104 1.92 -16.64 -9.43
N ARG A 105 1.91 -16.30 -8.14
CA ARG A 105 2.92 -16.74 -7.19
C ARG A 105 2.90 -18.27 -7.06
#